data_AF-A0A1F1ZM65-F1
#
_entry.id   AF-A0A1F1ZM65-F1
#
_cell.length_a   1.000
_cell.length_b   1.000
_cell.length_c   1.000
_cell.angle_alpha   90.00
_cell.angle_beta   90.00
_cell.angle_gamma   90.00
#
_symmetry.space_group_name_H-M   'P 1'
#
loop_
_entity.id
_entity.type
_entity.pdbx_description
1 polymer ?
#
loop_
_entity_poly.entity_id
_entity_poly.type
_entity_poly.pdbx_seq_one_letter_code
_entity_poly.pdbx_strand_id
1 'polypeptide(L)'
;MPTIVFRILSPADERKAIVQDFNSLVNATEGALGAEVTVASGSYDPELARIWSEDFSDDSAQAEPATIRVVVTHNELGSLSHVTMLFAQLLTTYDEKPPAEPLLRQVQDDAGRPRVPWHVEVQP
;
A
#
# COMPACT_ATOMS: atom_id res chain seq x y z
N MET A 1 -21.09 2.54 1.44
CA MET A 1 -19.94 3.36 1.02
C MET A 1 -18.84 2.39 0.70
N PRO A 2 -18.23 2.48 -0.49
CA PRO A 2 -17.23 1.51 -0.89
C PRO A 2 -16.05 1.53 0.06
N THR A 3 -15.57 0.35 0.43
CA THR A 3 -14.47 0.16 1.38
C THR A 3 -13.36 -0.62 0.71
N ILE A 4 -12.15 -0.09 0.75
CA ILE A 4 -10.94 -0.77 0.30
C ILE A 4 -10.25 -1.32 1.55
N VAL A 5 -10.02 -2.62 1.58
CA VAL A 5 -9.46 -3.32 2.74
C VAL A 5 -8.10 -3.87 2.36
N PHE A 6 -7.04 -3.33 2.97
CA PHE A 6 -5.68 -3.85 2.86
C PHE A 6 -5.36 -4.72 4.06
N ARG A 7 -5.15 -6.02 3.84
CA ARG A 7 -4.55 -6.92 4.83
C ARG A 7 -3.06 -6.89 4.63
N ILE A 8 -2.31 -6.63 5.69
CA ILE A 8 -0.86 -6.51 5.63
C ILE A 8 -0.21 -7.34 6.73
N LEU A 9 1.03 -7.77 6.50
CA LEU A 9 1.90 -8.31 7.53
C LEU A 9 3.10 -7.38 7.66
N SER A 10 3.21 -6.66 8.79
CA SER A 10 4.25 -5.65 8.93
C SER A 10 4.64 -5.38 10.39
N PRO A 11 5.87 -4.85 10.61
CA PRO A 11 6.26 -4.29 11.89
C PRO A 11 5.38 -3.10 12.29
N ALA A 12 5.27 -2.85 13.60
CA ALA A 12 4.41 -1.79 14.13
C ALA A 12 4.79 -0.38 13.64
N ASP A 13 6.08 -0.10 13.45
CA ASP A 13 6.54 1.22 13.00
C ASP A 13 6.31 1.42 11.50
N GLU A 14 6.52 0.37 10.69
CA GLU A 14 6.21 0.39 9.27
C GLU A 14 4.71 0.59 9.03
N ARG A 15 3.87 -0.08 9.82
CA ARG A 15 2.41 0.10 9.81
C ARG A 15 2.00 1.54 10.10
N LYS A 16 2.65 2.22 11.06
CA LYS A 16 2.35 3.63 11.36
C LYS A 16 2.72 4.53 10.17
N ALA A 17 3.88 4.29 9.56
CA ALA A 17 4.31 5.05 8.38
C ALA A 17 3.32 4.88 7.22
N ILE A 18 2.90 3.65 6.92
CA ILE A 18 1.89 3.37 5.88
C ILE A 18 0.57 4.13 6.16
N VAL A 19 0.06 4.09 7.39
CA VAL A 19 -1.17 4.80 7.75
C VAL A 19 -1.02 6.31 7.60
N GLN A 20 0.16 6.85 7.96
CA GLN A 20 0.45 8.27 7.75
C GLN A 20 0.49 8.63 6.25
N ASP A 21 1.09 7.79 5.42
CA ASP A 21 1.15 8.01 3.97
C ASP A 21 -0.25 7.96 3.34
N PHE A 22 -1.10 7.02 3.79
CA PHE A 22 -2.50 6.93 3.35
C PHE A 22 -3.29 8.19 3.68
N ASN A 23 -3.17 8.69 4.92
CA ASN A 23 -3.81 9.94 5.31
C ASN A 23 -3.23 11.14 4.55
N SER A 24 -1.94 11.13 4.27
CA SER A 24 -1.28 12.19 3.50
C SER A 24 -1.77 12.23 2.07
N LEU A 25 -1.97 11.07 1.43
CA LEU A 25 -2.59 10.97 0.10
C LEU A 25 -3.99 11.57 0.10
N VAL A 26 -4.86 11.19 1.07
CA VAL A 26 -6.21 11.76 1.17
C VAL A 26 -6.16 13.28 1.29
N ASN A 27 -5.31 13.80 2.19
CA ASN A 27 -5.16 15.25 2.39
C ASN A 27 -4.60 15.98 1.16
N ALA A 28 -3.68 15.36 0.42
CA ALA A 28 -3.04 15.94 -0.75
C ALA A 28 -3.97 16.05 -1.97
N THR A 29 -5.12 15.37 -1.97
CA THR A 29 -6.10 15.43 -3.07
C THR A 29 -6.99 16.68 -3.04
N GLU A 30 -6.77 17.59 -2.08
CA GLU A 30 -7.47 18.89 -1.96
C GLU A 30 -9.00 18.78 -2.02
N GLY A 31 -9.55 17.68 -1.49
CA GLY A 31 -11.00 17.42 -1.44
C GLY A 31 -11.54 16.57 -2.59
N ALA A 32 -10.74 16.27 -3.62
CA ALA A 32 -11.15 15.37 -4.70
C ALA A 32 -11.32 13.90 -4.22
N LEU A 33 -10.70 13.52 -3.11
CA LEU A 33 -10.94 12.24 -2.42
C LEU A 33 -11.27 12.50 -0.95
N GLY A 34 -12.47 12.11 -0.54
CA GLY A 34 -12.85 11.98 0.85
C GLY A 34 -12.76 10.52 1.26
N ALA A 35 -11.89 10.19 2.21
CA ALA A 35 -11.81 8.84 2.75
C ALA A 35 -11.42 8.83 4.23
N GLU A 36 -11.96 7.87 4.97
CA GLU A 36 -11.60 7.60 6.36
C GLU A 36 -10.67 6.39 6.43
N VAL A 37 -9.47 6.59 6.99
CA VAL A 37 -8.46 5.53 7.14
C VAL A 37 -8.47 5.02 8.58
N THR A 38 -8.75 3.74 8.76
CA THR A 38 -8.75 3.08 10.07
C THR A 38 -7.85 1.86 10.06
N VAL A 39 -7.21 1.57 11.20
CA VAL A 39 -6.34 0.40 11.36
C VAL A 39 -6.88 -0.50 12.47
N ALA A 40 -6.88 -1.80 12.22
CA ALA A 40 -7.26 -2.82 13.18
C ALA A 40 -6.22 -3.96 13.17
N SER A 41 -6.17 -4.73 14.25
CA SER A 41 -5.44 -6.00 14.26
C SER A 41 -6.01 -6.91 13.18
N GLY A 42 -5.11 -7.55 12.42
CA GLY A 42 -5.46 -8.43 11.32
C GLY A 42 -5.65 -9.87 11.78
N SER A 43 -6.34 -10.66 10.96
CA SER A 43 -6.31 -12.12 11.06
C SER A 43 -5.04 -12.67 10.42
N TYR A 44 -4.59 -13.84 10.88
CA TYR A 44 -3.49 -14.55 10.23
C TYR A 44 -3.84 -14.89 8.77
N ASP A 45 -2.92 -14.59 7.86
CA ASP A 45 -2.99 -14.91 6.44
C ASP A 45 -1.75 -15.76 6.08
N PRO A 46 -1.93 -17.05 5.71
CA PRO A 46 -0.81 -17.95 5.48
C PRO A 46 0.03 -17.55 4.26
N GLU A 47 -0.57 -16.91 3.25
CA GLU A 47 0.18 -16.46 2.07
C GLU A 47 1.03 -15.25 2.39
N LEU A 48 0.51 -14.28 3.16
CA LEU A 48 1.32 -13.14 3.61
C LEU A 48 2.48 -13.60 4.51
N ALA A 49 2.24 -14.58 5.37
CA ALA A 49 3.29 -15.18 6.20
C ALA A 49 4.36 -15.89 5.36
N ARG A 50 3.96 -16.61 4.30
CA ARG A 50 4.86 -17.25 3.35
C ARG A 50 5.74 -16.22 2.64
N ILE A 51 5.12 -15.17 2.07
CA ILE A 51 5.86 -14.07 1.39
C ILE A 51 6.81 -13.38 2.36
N TRP A 52 6.39 -13.11 3.60
CA TRP A 52 7.27 -12.53 4.62
C TRP A 52 8.51 -13.42 4.86
N SER A 53 8.31 -14.74 4.98
CA SER A 53 9.42 -15.66 5.21
C SER A 53 10.35 -15.85 4.00
N GLU A 54 9.87 -15.60 2.78
CA GLU A 54 10.64 -15.78 1.55
C GLU A 54 11.40 -14.48 1.19
N ASP A 55 10.69 -13.35 1.18
CA ASP A 55 11.19 -12.09 0.61
C ASP A 55 11.60 -11.04 1.66
N PHE A 56 11.19 -11.23 2.93
CA PHE A 56 11.43 -10.29 4.04
C PHE A 56 12.15 -10.93 5.24
N SER A 57 12.73 -12.13 5.07
CA SER A 57 13.34 -12.92 6.16
C SER A 57 14.55 -12.28 6.84
N ASP A 58 15.21 -11.33 6.16
CA ASP A 58 16.32 -10.56 6.74
C ASP A 58 15.85 -9.47 7.72
N ASP A 59 14.54 -9.20 7.80
CA ASP A 59 13.99 -8.22 8.72
C ASP A 59 13.85 -8.79 10.13
N SER A 60 14.71 -8.31 11.04
CA SER A 60 14.72 -8.72 12.45
C SER A 60 13.50 -8.23 13.24
N ALA A 61 12.68 -7.35 12.65
CA ALA A 61 11.50 -6.80 13.30
C ALA A 61 10.35 -7.82 13.32
N GLN A 62 9.69 -7.94 14.48
CA GLN A 62 8.50 -8.78 14.63
C GLN A 62 7.33 -8.21 13.82
N ALA A 63 6.95 -8.89 12.73
CA ALA A 63 5.80 -8.53 11.93
C ALA A 63 4.50 -9.09 12.52
N GLU A 64 3.44 -8.27 12.51
CA GLU A 64 2.12 -8.63 13.00
C GLU A 64 1.07 -8.40 11.92
N PRO A 65 0.06 -9.29 11.80
CA PRO A 65 -1.05 -9.06 10.89
C PRO A 65 -1.83 -7.79 11.26
N ALA A 66 -2.13 -6.96 10.27
CA ALA A 66 -2.96 -5.79 10.41
C ALA A 66 -3.93 -5.65 9.25
N THR A 67 -5.00 -4.89 9.47
CA THR A 67 -5.95 -4.52 8.43
C THR A 67 -6.14 -3.02 8.42
N ILE A 68 -5.84 -2.41 7.28
CA ILE A 68 -6.10 -0.99 7.01
C ILE A 68 -7.37 -0.91 6.17
N ARG A 69 -8.39 -0.23 6.68
CA ARG A 69 -9.64 0.03 5.98
C ARG A 69 -9.69 1.47 5.54
N VAL A 70 -9.97 1.66 4.26
CA VAL A 70 -10.20 2.96 3.63
C VAL A 70 -11.67 3.03 3.23
N VAL A 71 -12.47 3.77 3.99
CA VAL A 71 -13.89 3.99 3.68
C VAL A 71 -13.99 5.23 2.81
N VAL A 72 -14.35 5.07 1.54
CA VAL A 72 -14.42 6.18 0.59
C VAL A 72 -15.78 6.87 0.72
N THR A 73 -15.77 8.12 1.19
CA THR A 73 -16.96 8.94 1.41
C THR A 73 -17.26 9.84 0.20
N HIS A 74 -16.23 10.23 -0.54
CA HIS A 74 -16.32 11.07 -1.74
C HIS A 74 -15.17 10.76 -2.71
N ASN A 75 -15.40 10.76 -4.02
CA ASN A 75 -14.37 10.45 -5.02
C ASN A 75 -14.66 11.12 -6.37
N GLU A 76 -13.90 12.16 -6.68
CA GLU A 76 -13.84 12.86 -7.97
C GLU A 76 -12.64 12.42 -8.83
N LEU A 77 -11.75 11.58 -8.29
CA LEU A 77 -10.57 11.05 -8.99
C LEU A 77 -10.90 9.95 -10.02
N GLY A 78 -12.18 9.60 -10.16
CA GLY A 78 -12.65 8.63 -11.14
C GLY A 78 -13.05 7.29 -10.51
N SER A 79 -12.52 6.18 -11.02
CA SER A 79 -12.98 4.84 -10.60
C SER A 79 -12.43 4.43 -9.24
N LEU A 80 -13.17 3.57 -8.52
CA LEU A 80 -12.69 3.00 -7.26
C LEU A 80 -11.41 2.16 -7.46
N SER A 81 -11.24 1.55 -8.63
CA SER A 81 -10.01 0.85 -9.02
C SER A 81 -8.82 1.81 -9.13
N HIS A 82 -9.04 3.02 -9.66
CA HIS A 82 -8.00 4.04 -9.71
C HIS A 82 -7.57 4.46 -8.30
N VAL A 83 -8.53 4.72 -7.41
CA VAL A 83 -8.27 5.03 -6.00
C VAL A 83 -7.52 3.88 -5.31
N THR A 84 -7.95 2.64 -5.53
CA THR A 84 -7.29 1.44 -4.98
C THR A 84 -5.83 1.35 -5.43
N MET A 85 -5.56 1.64 -6.70
CA MET A 85 -4.21 1.65 -7.26
C MET A 85 -3.33 2.73 -6.62
N LEU A 86 -3.85 3.93 -6.37
CA LEU A 86 -3.11 5.00 -5.69
C LEU A 86 -2.66 4.58 -4.28
N PHE A 87 -3.54 3.93 -3.50
CA PHE A 87 -3.16 3.39 -2.20
C PHE A 87 -2.17 2.23 -2.30
N ALA A 88 -2.34 1.33 -3.28
CA ALA A 88 -1.42 0.21 -3.50
C ALA A 88 -0.01 0.67 -3.91
N GLN A 89 0.11 1.80 -4.61
CA GLN A 89 1.41 2.39 -4.94
C GLN A 89 2.19 2.80 -3.70
N LEU A 90 1.53 3.27 -2.63
CA LEU A 90 2.19 3.60 -1.36
C LEU A 90 2.74 2.36 -0.62
N LEU A 91 2.28 1.17 -1.01
CA LEU A 91 2.76 -0.12 -0.53
C LEU A 91 3.81 -0.76 -1.45
N THR A 92 4.28 -0.03 -2.45
CA THR A 92 5.29 -0.48 -3.42
C THR A 92 6.47 0.48 -3.39
N THR A 93 7.68 -0.06 -3.21
CA THR A 93 8.93 0.68 -3.36
C THR A 93 9.46 0.51 -4.77
N TYR A 94 10.08 1.56 -5.32
CA TYR A 94 10.72 1.52 -6.62
C TYR A 94 12.21 1.79 -6.41
N ASP A 95 13.07 1.10 -7.16
CA ASP A 95 14.50 1.40 -7.13
C ASP A 95 14.69 2.73 -7.89
N GLU A 96 14.77 3.85 -7.17
CA GLU A 96 15.11 5.15 -7.76
C GLU A 96 16.52 5.08 -8.36
N LYS A 97 16.63 4.70 -9.63
CA LYS A 97 17.81 5.04 -10.42
C LYS A 97 17.67 6.49 -10.85
N PRO A 98 18.59 7.40 -10.44
CA PRO A 98 18.64 8.72 -11.05
C PRO A 98 18.88 8.52 -12.56
N PRO A 99 18.18 9.26 -13.44
CA PRO A 99 18.40 9.12 -14.87
C PRO A 99 19.82 9.63 -15.20
N ALA A 100 20.77 8.71 -15.32
CA ALA A 100 22.08 9.00 -15.87
C ALA A 100 21.95 9.12 -17.40
N GLU A 101 21.64 10.34 -17.84
CA GLU A 101 21.71 10.83 -19.23
C GLU A 101 20.80 10.12 -20.27
N PRO A 102 20.38 10.84 -21.34
CA PRO A 102 19.38 10.33 -22.28
C PRO A 102 20.04 9.38 -23.28
N LEU A 103 20.28 8.13 -22.86
CA LEU A 103 20.59 7.04 -23.77
C LEU A 103 19.34 6.19 -23.92
N LEU A 104 18.80 6.19 -25.15
CA LEU A 104 17.74 5.31 -25.65
C LEU A 104 18.00 3.85 -25.26
N ARG A 105 17.51 3.44 -24.09
CA ARG A 105 17.35 2.05 -23.71
C ARG A 105 15.86 1.79 -23.53
N GLN A 106 15.42 0.61 -23.95
CA GLN A 106 14.19 0.02 -23.43
C GLN A 106 14.30 0.08 -21.90
N VAL A 107 13.55 1.01 -21.30
CA VAL A 107 13.32 1.03 -19.86
C VAL A 107 12.59 -0.28 -19.61
N GLN A 108 13.25 -1.25 -19.01
CA GLN A 108 12.50 -2.31 -18.33
C GLN A 108 11.69 -1.57 -17.28
N ASP A 109 10.37 -1.56 -17.42
CA ASP A 109 9.47 -1.04 -16.40
C ASP A 109 9.87 -1.71 -15.08
N ASP A 110 10.35 -0.91 -14.12
CA ASP A 110 10.58 -1.40 -12.77
C ASP A 110 9.20 -1.75 -12.21
N ALA A 111 8.95 -3.05 -12.04
CA ALA A 111 7.70 -3.55 -11.49
C ALA A 111 7.49 -3.09 -10.04
N GLY A 112 8.51 -2.53 -9.40
CA GLY A 112 8.54 -2.20 -7.99
C GLY A 112 8.63 -3.46 -7.13
N ARG A 113 8.96 -3.26 -5.86
CA ARG A 113 8.96 -4.31 -4.84
C ARG A 113 7.93 -3.98 -3.78
N PRO A 114 7.23 -4.98 -3.22
CA PRO A 114 6.34 -4.72 -2.11
C PRO A 114 7.14 -4.13 -0.95
N ARG A 115 6.62 -3.05 -0.37
CA ARG A 115 7.14 -2.45 0.87
C ARG A 115 6.95 -3.39 2.05
N VAL A 116 5.81 -4.09 2.07
CA VAL A 116 5.43 -5.17 2.98
C VAL A 116 4.53 -6.15 2.22
N PRO A 117 4.36 -7.41 2.64
CA PRO A 117 3.34 -8.29 2.09
C PRO A 117 1.93 -7.74 2.33
N TRP A 118 1.10 -7.68 1.27
CA TRP A 118 -0.27 -7.20 1.38
C TRP A 118 -1.24 -7.89 0.41
N HIS A 119 -2.51 -7.92 0.80
CA HIS A 119 -3.65 -8.29 -0.02
C HIS A 119 -4.69 -7.19 0.01
N VAL A 120 -5.40 -6.98 -1.10
CA VAL A 120 -6.46 -5.97 -1.20
C VAL A 120 -7.79 -6.62 -1.54
N GLU A 121 -8.85 -6.17 -0.86
CA GLU A 121 -10.23 -6.55 -1.11
C GLU A 121 -11.07 -5.28 -1.23
N VAL A 122 -11.89 -5.17 -2.27
CA VAL A 122 -12.77 -4.03 -2.49
C VAL A 122 -14.21 -4.45 -2.24
N GLN A 123 -14.86 -3.80 -1.28
CA GLN A 123 -16.23 -4.06 -0.86
C GLN A 123 -17.13 -2.90 -1.31
N PRO A 124 -18.27 -3.15 -1.98
CA PRO A 124 -19.18 -2.11 -2.46
C PRO A 124 -19.96 -1.40 -1.34
#